data_AF-A0A9X7XZ15-F1
#
_entry.id   AF-A0A9X7XZ15-F1
#
_cell.length_a   1.000
_cell.length_b   1.000
_cell.length_c   1.000
_cell.angle_alpha   90.00
_cell.angle_beta   90.00
_cell.angle_gamma   90.00
#
_symmetry.space_group_name_H-M   'P 1'
#
loop_
_entity.id
_entity.type
_entity.pdbx_description
1 polymer ?
#
loop_
_entity_poly.entity_id
_entity_poly.type
_entity_poly.pdbx_seq_one_letter_code
_entity_poly.pdbx_strand_id
1 'polypeptide(L)'
;MDEEIKSITISTLKKLIGDFDINTLEIKFYQSFKDRYDIYGKFQNKDGVYEFAISVDKKGNIKRDHVNLITPRKVIDEIDKKVHSE
;
A
#
# COMPACT_ATOMS: atom_id res chain seq x y z
N MET A 1 -2.53 -2.89 15.58
CA MET A 1 -2.50 -1.83 14.56
C MET A 1 -3.78 -1.04 14.67
N ASP A 2 -3.73 0.27 14.55
CA ASP A 2 -4.93 1.12 14.69
C ASP A 2 -5.92 0.85 13.54
N GLU A 3 -7.12 0.36 13.87
CA GLU A 3 -8.15 -0.01 12.89
C GLU A 3 -8.59 1.18 12.04
N GLU A 4 -8.56 2.40 12.61
CA GLU A 4 -8.87 3.63 11.89
C GLU A 4 -7.87 3.87 10.75
N ILE A 5 -6.58 3.75 11.05
CA ILE A 5 -5.51 3.95 10.07
C ILE A 5 -5.60 2.91 8.95
N LYS A 6 -5.88 1.65 9.28
CA LYS A 6 -6.07 0.59 8.28
C LYS A 6 -7.25 0.91 7.35
N SER A 7 -8.39 1.32 7.91
CA SER A 7 -9.59 1.67 7.15
C SER A 7 -9.37 2.87 6.23
N ILE A 8 -8.74 3.94 6.73
CA ILE A 8 -8.37 5.13 5.96
C ILE A 8 -7.40 4.75 4.82
N THR A 9 -6.42 3.89 5.10
CA THR A 9 -5.45 3.43 4.10
C THR A 9 -6.15 2.66 2.98
N ILE A 10 -6.98 1.67 3.31
CA ILE A 10 -7.70 0.86 2.32
C ILE A 10 -8.62 1.74 1.47
N SER A 11 -9.42 2.60 2.10
CA SER A 11 -10.33 3.48 1.37
C SER A 11 -9.59 4.48 0.47
N THR A 12 -8.43 4.99 0.90
CA THR A 12 -7.60 5.90 0.12
C THR A 12 -6.96 5.19 -1.07
N LEU A 13 -6.32 4.03 -0.85
CA LEU A 13 -5.73 3.25 -1.92
C LEU A 13 -6.79 2.82 -2.94
N LYS A 14 -7.98 2.38 -2.50
CA LYS A 14 -9.08 2.05 -3.42
C LYS A 14 -9.50 3.22 -4.32
N LYS A 15 -9.47 4.46 -3.81
CA LYS A 15 -9.75 5.66 -4.61
C LYS A 15 -8.64 5.96 -5.63
N LEU A 16 -7.38 5.69 -5.28
CA LEU A 16 -6.22 6.03 -6.12
C LEU A 16 -5.97 5.01 -7.23
N ILE A 17 -6.08 3.72 -6.92
CA ILE A 17 -5.62 2.64 -7.80
C ILE A 17 -6.68 1.56 -8.06
N GLY A 18 -7.88 1.68 -7.49
CA GLY A 18 -8.91 0.65 -7.54
C GLY A 18 -8.66 -0.50 -6.56
N ASP A 19 -9.25 -1.66 -6.85
CA ASP A 19 -9.11 -2.83 -5.97
C ASP A 19 -7.69 -3.42 -6.01
N PHE A 20 -7.21 -3.84 -4.85
CA PHE A 20 -5.94 -4.51 -4.63
C PHE A 20 -6.12 -5.63 -3.60
N ASP A 21 -5.13 -6.50 -3.42
CA ASP A 21 -5.22 -7.57 -2.43
C ASP A 21 -5.01 -7.02 -1.01
N ILE A 22 -6.10 -6.83 -0.29
CA ILE A 22 -6.12 -6.30 1.08
C ILE A 22 -5.31 -7.19 2.04
N ASN A 23 -5.21 -8.50 1.78
CA ASN A 23 -4.47 -9.41 2.64
C ASN A 23 -2.95 -9.19 2.55
N THR A 24 -2.49 -8.54 1.49
CA THR A 24 -1.08 -8.19 1.29
C THR A 24 -0.74 -6.79 1.79
N LEU A 25 -1.72 -6.04 2.30
CA LEU A 25 -1.50 -4.70 2.85
C LEU A 25 -0.66 -4.76 4.11
N GLU A 26 0.52 -4.17 4.05
CA GLU A 26 1.43 -4.00 5.18
C GLU A 26 1.70 -2.51 5.39
N ILE A 27 1.20 -1.95 6.49
CA ILE A 27 1.54 -0.58 6.90
C ILE A 27 2.83 -0.66 7.71
N LYS A 28 3.91 -0.15 7.12
CA LYS A 28 5.25 -0.17 7.72
C LYS A 28 5.41 0.96 8.74
N PHE A 29 4.82 2.12 8.47
CA PHE A 29 4.91 3.30 9.31
C PHE A 29 3.66 4.17 9.17
N TYR A 30 3.25 4.79 10.26
CA TYR A 30 2.26 5.87 10.23
C TYR A 30 2.59 6.93 11.27
N GLN A 31 2.20 8.17 10.97
CA GLN A 31 2.30 9.29 11.90
C GLN A 31 1.00 10.09 11.89
N SER A 32 0.46 10.32 13.08
CA SER A 32 -0.71 11.16 13.28
C SER A 32 -0.28 12.59 13.62
N PHE A 33 -0.81 13.56 12.88
CA PHE A 33 -0.70 14.98 13.14
C PHE A 33 -2.08 15.53 13.54
N LYS A 34 -2.11 16.79 13.96
CA LYS A 34 -3.36 17.48 14.35
C LYS A 34 -4.40 17.47 13.22
N ASP A 35 -3.96 17.63 11.98
CA ASP A 35 -4.80 17.85 10.81
C ASP A 35 -4.75 16.71 9.78
N ARG A 36 -3.80 15.77 9.90
CA ARG A 36 -3.60 14.69 8.92
C ARG A 36 -2.97 13.42 9.48
N TYR A 37 -3.02 12.37 8.68
CA TYR A 37 -2.28 11.13 8.84
C TYR A 37 -1.30 10.98 7.67
N ASP A 38 -0.03 10.74 7.97
CA ASP A 38 0.97 10.34 6.98
C ASP A 38 1.20 8.83 7.14
N ILE A 39 1.05 8.07 6.06
CA ILE A 39 1.03 6.59 6.08
C ILE A 39 1.93 6.06 4.97
N TYR A 40 2.80 5.12 5.34
CA TYR A 40 3.71 4.44 4.44
C TYR A 40 3.56 2.92 4.57
N GLY A 41 3.57 2.23 3.43
CA GLY A 41 3.45 0.78 3.42
C GLY A 41 3.64 0.17 2.04
N LYS A 42 3.26 -1.09 1.94
CA LYS A 42 3.25 -1.85 0.69
C LYS A 42 1.98 -2.68 0.56
N PHE A 43 1.66 -3.05 -0.66
CA PHE A 43 0.62 -4.03 -0.99
C PHE A 43 0.99 -4.72 -2.30
N GLN A 44 0.22 -5.73 -2.68
CA GLN A 44 0.34 -6.40 -3.97
C GLN A 44 -0.96 -6.29 -4.77
N ASN A 45 -0.81 -6.30 -6.08
CA ASN A 45 -1.90 -6.52 -7.02
C ASN A 45 -1.42 -7.48 -8.13
N LYS A 46 -2.22 -7.61 -9.19
CA LYS A 46 -1.89 -8.46 -10.36
C LYS A 46 -0.58 -8.06 -11.08
N ASP A 47 -0.17 -6.80 -10.98
CA ASP A 47 0.96 -6.25 -11.72
C ASP A 47 2.28 -6.37 -10.93
N GLY A 48 2.20 -6.51 -9.60
CA GLY A 48 3.35 -6.77 -8.74
C GLY A 48 3.23 -6.22 -7.32
N VAL A 49 4.38 -5.93 -6.71
CA VAL A 49 4.49 -5.34 -5.37
C VAL A 49 4.66 -3.83 -5.49
N TYR A 50 3.82 -3.10 -4.77
CA TYR A 50 3.82 -1.66 -4.72
C TYR A 50 4.21 -1.17 -3.34
N GLU A 51 4.91 -0.05 -3.29
CA GLU A 51 5.05 0.77 -2.08
C GLU A 51 4.26 2.05 -2.24
N PHE A 52 3.70 2.54 -1.14
CA PHE A 52 2.91 3.76 -1.12
C PHE A 52 3.32 4.68 0.02
N ALA A 53 3.20 5.97 -0.22
CA ALA A 53 3.26 7.03 0.78
C ALA A 53 2.08 7.98 0.55
N ILE A 54 1.12 7.97 1.47
CA ILE A 54 -0.09 8.80 1.40
C ILE A 54 -0.16 9.76 2.58
N SER A 55 -0.64 10.98 2.33
CA SER A 55 -1.08 11.92 3.38
C SER A 55 -2.57 12.14 3.24
N VAL A 56 -3.33 11.93 4.30
CA VAL A 56 -4.80 12.11 4.30
C VAL A 56 -5.19 13.04 5.44
N ASP A 57 -5.94 14.11 5.15
CA ASP A 57 -6.46 14.96 6.22
C ASP A 57 -7.57 14.29 7.04
N LYS A 58 -7.91 14.82 8.22
CA LYS A 58 -8.97 14.25 9.08
C LYS A 58 -10.36 14.20 8.42
N LYS A 59 -10.57 14.90 7.29
CA LYS A 59 -11.81 14.87 6.50
C LYS A 59 -11.76 13.82 5.38
N GLY A 60 -10.65 13.08 5.25
CA GLY A 60 -10.47 12.05 4.24
C GLY A 60 -10.00 12.58 2.88
N ASN A 61 -9.54 13.83 2.79
CA ASN A 61 -8.97 14.36 1.55
C ASN A 61 -7.50 13.99 1.44
N ILE A 62 -7.13 13.51 0.26
CA ILE A 62 -5.76 13.15 -0.08
C ILE A 62 -4.96 14.43 -0.30
N LYS A 63 -3.83 14.56 0.42
CA LYS A 63 -2.86 15.66 0.28
C LYS A 63 -1.62 15.25 -0.50
N ARG A 64 -1.23 13.98 -0.42
CA ARG A 64 -0.11 13.35 -1.13
C ARG A 64 -0.44 11.88 -1.41
N ASP A 65 -0.02 11.37 -2.55
CA ASP A 65 -0.41 10.06 -3.08
C ASP A 65 0.66 9.40 -3.96
N HIS A 66 1.82 9.13 -3.38
CA HIS A 66 2.82 8.33 -4.09
C HIS A 66 2.46 6.85 -4.00
N VAL A 67 2.31 6.19 -5.15
CA VAL A 67 2.13 4.75 -5.26
C VAL A 67 3.02 4.25 -6.39
N ASN A 68 4.04 3.47 -6.07
CA ASN A 68 5.08 3.06 -7.01
C ASN A 68 5.18 1.54 -7.07
N LEU A 69 5.24 0.99 -8.27
CA LEU A 69 5.59 -0.42 -8.49
C LEU A 69 7.08 -0.59 -8.20
N ILE A 70 7.41 -1.45 -7.24
CA ILE A 70 8.80 -1.70 -6.83
C ILE A 70 9.31 -3.02 -7.42
N THR A 71 8.43 -4.01 -7.54
CA THR A 71 8.77 -5.31 -8.13
C THR A 71 7.65 -5.80 -9.04
N PRO A 72 7.85 -5.87 -10.36
CA PRO A 72 6.88 -6.45 -11.29
C PRO A 72 6.60 -7.92 -11.00
N ARG A 73 5.36 -8.38 -11.23
CA ARG A 73 4.94 -9.76 -10.96
C ARG A 73 5.83 -10.81 -11.64
N LYS A 74 6.25 -10.54 -12.88
CA LYS A 74 7.15 -11.43 -13.63
C LYS A 74 8.46 -11.70 -12.88
N VAL A 75 9.01 -10.70 -12.20
CA VAL A 75 10.26 -10.85 -11.43
C VAL A 75 10.02 -11.75 -10.21
N ILE A 76 8.86 -11.62 -9.55
CA ILE A 76 8.46 -12.47 -8.42
C ILE A 76 8.34 -13.92 -8.89
N ASP A 77 7.62 -14.16 -9.99
CA ASP A 77 7.42 -15.50 -10.53
C ASP A 77 8.75 -16.16 -10.98
N GLU A 78 9.70 -15.37 -11.51
CA GLU A 78 11.04 -15.85 -11.87
C GLU A 78 11.89 -16.22 -10.64
N ILE A 79 11.79 -15.46 -9.56
CA ILE A 79 12.47 -15.77 -8.29
C ILE A 79 11.87 -17.04 -7.68
N ASP A 80 10.54 -17.13 -7.58
CA ASP A 80 9.86 -18.28 -6.99
C ASP A 80 10.21 -19.59 -7.71
N LYS A 81 10.26 -19.56 -9.05
CA LYS A 81 10.70 -20.71 -9.86
C LYS A 81 12.13 -21.16 -9.57
N LYS A 82 13.05 -20.23 -9.28
CA LYS A 82 14.45 -20.56 -8.98
C LYS A 82 14.63 -21.08 -7.56
N VAL A 83 13.83 -20.59 -6.62
CA VAL A 83 13.93 -20.95 -5.20
C VAL A 83 13.23 -22.29 -4.91
N HIS A 84 12.14 -22.60 -5.62
CA HIS A 84 11.35 -23.83 -5.40
C HIS A 84 11.63 -24.92 -6.44
N SER A 85 12.69 -24.79 -7.24
CA SER A 85 13.15 -25.83 -8.18
C SER A 85 14.09 -26.87 -7.54
N GLU A 86 14.05 -27.03 -6.23
CA GLU A 86 14.72 -28.12 -5.50
C GLU A 86 13.73 -29.24 -5.14
#